data_AF-A0A328T1S3-F1
#
_entry.id   AF-A0A328T1S3-F1
#
_cell.length_a   1.000
_cell.length_b   1.000
_cell.length_c   1.000
_cell.angle_alpha   90.00
_cell.angle_beta   90.00
_cell.angle_gamma   90.00
#
_symmetry.space_group_name_H-M   'P 1'
#
loop_
_entity.id
_entity.type
_entity.pdbx_description
1 polymer ?
#
loop_
_entity_poly.entity_id
_entity_poly.type
_entity_poly.pdbx_seq_one_letter_code
_entity_poly.pdbx_strand_id
1 'polypeptide(L)'
;MAHFLPHVSARPPVPEQRGARLVALREQLHDMPELLEAKWHADLRGHLFAHACACDDWPLVAHLGFAMDAFGELSPDALCRVAEACWRMGDIASTVDLLRRVLLQTPRHRQAVLLSDGLHAWFQASRRAGRDIVIDDDTLSLQPLEHHHVDDFRWHYADPSMIDLCCLPDFVDDDDWHDWLDEIHQEGDQALFGIWHRHWGFMGCVSLIFSGDLGLFYYWIGRDFRGAGHGPRAAQLLLEHARTEWGMRACYAKVYAHNHPSLRALAKIGFVHTGIPILRAGAAPEHLVRWPEADGVFDEEAWSFLQKIDATTQVLSLAAGNEALSHCRHAFRRGVVMPAGGSLSEMLGVDCHVQ
;
A
#
# COMPACT_ATOMS: atom_id res chain seq x y z
N MET A 1 34.74 26.17 1.32
CA MET A 1 33.95 26.65 2.46
C MET A 1 33.02 25.52 2.86
N ALA A 2 33.39 24.72 3.87
CA ALA A 2 32.52 23.69 4.40
C ALA A 2 31.51 24.37 5.33
N HIS A 3 30.32 24.66 4.82
CA HIS A 3 29.21 24.95 5.72
C HIS A 3 29.03 23.72 6.60
N PHE A 4 29.23 23.90 7.91
CA PHE A 4 28.97 22.90 8.93
C PHE A 4 27.54 22.39 8.69
N LEU A 5 27.43 21.15 8.19
CA LEU A 5 26.14 20.48 8.16
C LEU A 5 25.66 20.42 9.61
N PRO A 6 24.40 20.76 9.90
CA PRO A 6 23.86 20.55 11.22
C PRO A 6 24.14 19.09 11.58
N HIS A 7 24.73 18.84 12.75
CA HIS A 7 24.98 17.49 13.25
C HIS A 7 23.64 16.76 13.34
N VAL A 8 23.24 16.08 12.27
CA VAL A 8 22.09 15.22 12.26
C VAL A 8 22.50 14.04 13.15
N SER A 9 21.76 13.83 14.24
CA SER A 9 22.04 12.72 15.13
C SER A 9 21.83 11.40 14.39
N ALA A 10 22.78 10.46 14.51
CA ALA A 10 22.62 9.10 13.99
C ALA A 10 21.53 8.29 14.72
N ARG A 11 20.85 8.88 15.70
CA ARG A 11 19.68 8.25 16.33
C ARG A 11 18.53 8.16 15.33
N PRO A 12 17.84 7.01 15.26
CA PRO A 12 16.66 6.87 14.41
C PRO A 12 15.65 7.97 14.74
N PRO A 13 15.01 8.58 13.72
CA PRO A 13 13.95 9.54 13.96
C PRO A 13 12.77 8.86 14.67
N VAL A 14 12.03 9.65 15.45
CA VAL A 14 10.64 9.28 15.75
C VAL A 14 9.79 9.41 14.47
N PRO A 15 8.69 8.63 14.31
CA PRO A 15 7.89 8.63 13.09
C PRO A 15 7.49 10.02 12.58
N GLU A 16 7.19 10.96 13.48
CA GLU A 16 6.78 12.32 13.13
C GLU A 16 7.90 13.15 12.47
N GLN A 17 9.16 12.79 12.70
CA GLN A 17 10.32 13.48 12.14
C GLN A 17 10.84 12.85 10.85
N ARG A 18 10.40 11.63 10.53
CA ARG A 18 10.96 10.86 9.42
C ARG A 18 10.81 11.61 8.09
N GLY A 19 9.60 12.02 7.73
CA GLY A 19 9.34 12.73 6.46
C GLY A 19 10.24 13.96 6.26
N ALA A 20 10.36 14.82 7.28
CA ALA A 20 11.22 16.00 7.21
C ALA A 20 12.71 15.65 7.03
N ARG A 21 13.20 14.58 7.67
CA ARG A 21 14.57 14.09 7.48
C ARG A 21 14.79 13.53 6.07
N LEU A 22 13.83 12.76 5.55
CA LEU A 22 13.90 12.19 4.20
C LEU A 22 14.00 13.28 3.12
N VAL A 23 13.25 14.37 3.29
CA VAL A 23 13.32 15.54 2.40
C VAL A 23 14.69 16.21 2.51
N ALA A 24 15.16 16.51 3.72
CA ALA A 24 16.46 17.17 3.92
C ALA A 24 17.64 16.37 3.34
N LEU A 25 17.63 15.03 3.48
CA LEU A 25 18.67 14.16 2.90
C LEU A 25 18.68 14.24 1.36
N ARG A 26 17.51 14.31 0.73
CA ARG A 26 17.39 14.41 -0.73
C ARG A 26 17.75 15.80 -1.26
N GLU A 27 17.36 16.86 -0.56
CA GLU A 27 17.78 18.23 -0.89
C GLU A 27 19.31 18.34 -0.85
N GLN A 28 19.94 17.77 0.18
CA GLN A 28 21.39 17.75 0.28
C GLN A 28 22.05 16.98 -0.89
N LEU A 29 21.46 15.87 -1.32
CA LEU A 29 21.97 15.12 -2.48
C LEU A 29 21.77 15.89 -3.79
N HIS A 30 20.63 16.57 -3.93
CA HIS A 30 20.31 17.39 -5.10
C HIS A 30 21.27 18.58 -5.24
N ASP A 31 21.60 19.24 -4.14
CA ASP A 31 22.48 20.41 -4.11
C ASP A 31 23.95 20.05 -4.33
N MET A 32 24.33 18.77 -4.17
CA MET A 32 25.71 18.29 -4.29
C MET A 32 25.80 16.97 -5.07
N PRO A 33 25.50 16.96 -6.38
CA PRO A 33 25.54 15.74 -7.20
C PRO A 33 26.93 15.08 -7.22
N GLU A 34 28.02 15.86 -7.05
CA GLU A 34 29.39 15.36 -6.95
C GLU A 34 29.62 14.42 -5.76
N LEU A 35 28.71 14.41 -4.76
CA LEU A 35 28.73 13.43 -3.67
C LEU A 35 28.71 11.99 -4.19
N LEU A 36 28.10 11.74 -5.34
CA LEU A 36 27.99 10.40 -5.92
C LEU A 36 29.18 10.03 -6.81
N GLU A 37 29.88 11.04 -7.35
CA GLU A 37 30.86 10.86 -8.42
C GLU A 37 32.30 11.07 -7.95
N ALA A 38 32.53 11.83 -6.89
CA ALA A 38 33.87 12.23 -6.48
C ALA A 38 34.37 11.50 -5.23
N LYS A 39 35.56 10.88 -5.35
CA LYS A 39 36.17 10.09 -4.28
C LYS A 39 36.42 10.88 -2.97
N TRP A 40 36.65 12.19 -3.04
CA TRP A 40 36.93 13.02 -1.86
C TRP A 40 35.71 13.27 -0.95
N HIS A 41 34.52 12.78 -1.31
CA HIS A 41 33.32 12.85 -0.48
C HIS A 41 33.01 11.57 0.32
N ALA A 42 33.96 10.63 0.45
CA ALA A 42 33.76 9.36 1.14
C ALA A 42 33.13 9.50 2.55
N ASP A 43 33.66 10.39 3.39
CA ASP A 43 33.14 10.60 4.75
C ASP A 43 31.69 11.11 4.72
N LEU A 44 31.36 12.01 3.80
CA LEU A 44 30.02 12.59 3.72
C LEU A 44 29.00 11.59 3.15
N ARG A 45 29.39 10.80 2.15
CA ARG A 45 28.58 9.65 1.68
C ARG A 45 28.30 8.67 2.80
N GLY A 46 29.32 8.30 3.58
CA GLY A 46 29.18 7.39 4.71
C GLY A 46 28.18 7.90 5.75
N HIS A 47 28.22 9.19 6.08
CA HIS A 47 27.23 9.80 6.99
C HIS A 47 25.82 9.77 6.39
N LEU A 48 25.65 10.18 5.12
CA LEU A 48 24.34 10.15 4.46
C LEU A 48 23.77 8.72 4.37
N PHE A 49 24.62 7.74 4.06
CA PHE A 49 24.24 6.33 4.02
C PHE A 49 23.75 5.85 5.38
N ALA A 50 24.48 6.16 6.46
CA ALA A 50 24.06 5.81 7.82
C ALA A 50 22.72 6.46 8.20
N HIS A 51 22.49 7.72 7.80
CA HIS A 51 21.22 8.39 8.03
C HIS A 51 20.07 7.78 7.22
N ALA A 52 20.31 7.42 5.97
CA ALA A 52 19.33 6.75 5.13
C ALA A 52 18.94 5.39 5.74
N CYS A 53 19.93 4.60 6.21
CA CYS A 53 19.67 3.35 6.92
C CYS A 53 18.87 3.57 8.21
N ALA A 54 19.18 4.61 8.99
CA ALA A 54 18.46 4.88 10.24
C ALA A 54 17.01 5.35 10.03
N CYS A 55 16.64 5.73 8.81
CA CYS A 55 15.30 6.14 8.43
C CYS A 55 14.58 5.09 7.56
N ASP A 56 15.19 3.92 7.33
CA ASP A 56 14.67 2.90 6.40
C ASP A 56 14.32 3.51 5.02
N ASP A 57 15.19 4.40 4.52
CA ASP A 57 15.05 5.01 3.20
C ASP A 57 15.69 4.12 2.14
N TRP A 58 15.07 2.98 1.86
CA TRP A 58 15.67 1.94 1.03
C TRP A 58 16.15 2.43 -0.35
N PRO A 59 15.40 3.28 -1.09
CA PRO A 59 15.93 3.85 -2.34
C PRO A 59 17.22 4.63 -2.14
N LEU A 60 17.31 5.46 -1.10
CA LEU A 60 18.50 6.26 -0.84
C LEU A 60 19.66 5.39 -0.32
N VAL A 61 19.37 4.39 0.51
CA VAL A 61 20.35 3.38 0.96
C VAL A 61 20.96 2.66 -0.24
N ALA A 62 20.13 2.17 -1.16
CA ALA A 62 20.61 1.50 -2.37
C ALA A 62 21.43 2.45 -3.25
N HIS A 63 20.92 3.66 -3.48
CA HIS A 63 21.57 4.64 -4.35
C HIS A 63 22.95 5.07 -3.82
N LEU A 64 23.04 5.46 -2.55
CA LEU A 64 24.32 5.79 -1.91
C LEU A 64 25.23 4.57 -1.78
N GLY A 65 24.64 3.41 -1.50
CA GLY A 65 25.35 2.13 -1.41
C GLY A 65 26.08 1.79 -2.70
N PHE A 66 25.40 1.81 -3.84
CA PHE A 66 26.04 1.54 -5.13
C PHE A 66 27.12 2.57 -5.48
N ALA A 67 26.93 3.84 -5.15
CA ALA A 67 27.96 4.86 -5.32
C ALA A 67 29.20 4.56 -4.46
N MET A 68 29.01 4.20 -3.18
CA MET A 68 30.10 3.80 -2.28
C MET A 68 30.80 2.50 -2.74
N ASP A 69 30.04 1.52 -3.25
CA ASP A 69 30.57 0.26 -3.78
C ASP A 69 31.50 0.50 -4.98
N ALA A 70 31.14 1.43 -5.87
CA ALA A 70 31.97 1.81 -7.01
C ALA A 70 33.36 2.34 -6.61
N PHE A 71 33.50 2.86 -5.39
CA PHE A 71 34.77 3.32 -4.82
C PHE A 71 35.44 2.30 -3.88
N GLY A 72 34.83 1.13 -3.65
CA GLY A 72 35.31 0.12 -2.71
C GLY A 72 35.21 0.56 -1.26
N GLU A 73 34.22 1.41 -0.93
CA GLU A 73 34.06 2.02 0.40
C GLU A 73 33.17 1.21 1.35
N LEU A 74 32.45 0.19 0.83
CA LEU A 74 31.53 -0.59 1.64
C LEU A 74 32.23 -1.71 2.41
N SER A 75 31.92 -1.81 3.70
CA SER A 75 32.18 -3.00 4.50
C SER A 75 31.18 -4.12 4.16
N PRO A 76 31.45 -5.39 4.55
CA PRO A 76 30.48 -6.48 4.43
C PRO A 76 29.12 -6.17 5.07
N ASP A 77 29.09 -5.52 6.25
CA ASP A 77 27.84 -5.11 6.90
C ASP A 77 27.08 -4.06 6.07
N ALA A 78 27.80 -3.09 5.49
CA ALA A 78 27.18 -2.08 4.64
C ALA A 78 26.64 -2.69 3.34
N LEU A 79 27.36 -3.64 2.72
CA LEU A 79 26.87 -4.43 1.58
C LEU A 79 25.58 -5.19 1.93
N CYS A 80 25.47 -5.77 3.13
CA CYS A 80 24.23 -6.40 3.58
C CYS A 80 23.06 -5.40 3.67
N ARG A 81 23.31 -4.16 4.10
CA ARG A 81 22.27 -3.11 4.11
C ARG A 81 21.84 -2.69 2.71
N VAL A 82 22.76 -2.63 1.75
CA VAL A 82 22.41 -2.40 0.34
C VAL A 82 21.60 -3.57 -0.23
N ALA A 83 22.00 -4.81 0.07
CA ALA A 83 21.27 -5.99 -0.35
C ALA A 83 19.84 -6.02 0.23
N GLU A 84 19.70 -5.70 1.53
CA GLU A 84 18.39 -5.55 2.18
C GLU A 84 17.54 -4.48 1.48
N ALA A 85 18.10 -3.30 1.20
CA ALA A 85 17.39 -2.25 0.47
C ALA A 85 16.94 -2.68 -0.93
N CYS A 86 17.79 -3.39 -1.69
CA CYS A 86 17.42 -3.96 -2.99
C CYS A 86 16.27 -4.96 -2.85
N TRP A 87 16.32 -5.84 -1.85
CA TRP A 87 15.28 -6.84 -1.62
C TRP A 87 13.93 -6.17 -1.33
N ARG A 88 13.92 -5.18 -0.43
CA ARG A 88 12.73 -4.38 -0.07
C ARG A 88 12.09 -3.71 -1.28
N MET A 89 12.91 -3.27 -2.24
CA MET A 89 12.43 -2.63 -3.47
C MET A 89 12.11 -3.62 -4.59
N GLY A 90 12.21 -4.92 -4.36
CA GLY A 90 11.94 -5.96 -5.35
C GLY A 90 13.10 -6.21 -6.34
N ASP A 91 14.27 -5.61 -6.15
CA ASP A 91 15.47 -5.88 -6.96
C ASP A 91 16.20 -7.14 -6.46
N ILE A 92 15.60 -8.29 -6.78
CA ILE A 92 16.10 -9.60 -6.36
C ILE A 92 17.46 -9.91 -6.99
N ALA A 93 17.71 -9.45 -8.21
CA ALA A 93 18.97 -9.71 -8.91
C ALA A 93 20.16 -9.07 -8.19
N SER A 94 20.04 -7.77 -7.87
CA SER A 94 21.08 -7.06 -7.12
C SER A 94 21.25 -7.62 -5.71
N THR A 95 20.16 -8.00 -5.05
CA THR A 95 20.18 -8.63 -3.72
C THR A 95 21.05 -9.89 -3.72
N VAL A 96 20.80 -10.81 -4.67
CA VAL A 96 21.54 -12.08 -4.78
C VAL A 96 23.01 -11.85 -5.07
N ASP A 97 23.35 -10.92 -5.97
CA ASP A 97 24.75 -10.62 -6.31
C ASP A 97 25.51 -10.08 -5.09
N LEU A 98 24.95 -9.10 -4.39
CA LEU A 98 25.55 -8.50 -3.20
C LEU A 98 25.75 -9.53 -2.08
N LEU A 99 24.72 -10.34 -1.77
CA LEU A 99 24.84 -11.38 -0.74
C LEU A 99 25.88 -12.44 -1.12
N ARG A 100 25.92 -12.85 -2.39
CA ARG A 100 26.93 -13.80 -2.89
C ARG A 100 28.34 -13.24 -2.72
N ARG A 101 28.56 -11.97 -3.06
CA ARG A 101 29.86 -11.29 -2.87
C ARG A 101 30.29 -11.31 -1.40
N VAL A 102 29.39 -10.95 -0.48
CA VAL A 102 29.68 -10.99 0.96
C VAL A 102 29.99 -12.40 1.44
N LEU A 103 29.19 -13.40 1.07
CA LEU A 103 29.38 -14.79 1.49
C LEU A 103 30.62 -15.45 0.88
N LEU A 104 31.05 -15.05 -0.32
CA LEU A 104 32.31 -15.54 -0.89
C LEU A 104 33.53 -14.99 -0.14
N GLN A 105 33.47 -13.73 0.33
CA GLN A 105 34.55 -13.11 1.10
C GLN A 105 34.53 -13.56 2.56
N THR A 106 33.35 -13.66 3.16
CA THR A 106 33.12 -14.00 4.57
C THR A 106 31.97 -15.01 4.69
N PRO A 107 32.23 -16.32 4.49
CA PRO A 107 31.18 -17.36 4.44
C PRO A 107 30.30 -17.51 5.69
N ARG A 108 30.75 -16.96 6.82
CA ARG A 108 30.03 -17.00 8.11
C ARG A 108 29.51 -15.61 8.53
N HIS A 109 29.38 -14.68 7.59
CA HIS A 109 28.83 -13.36 7.88
C HIS A 109 27.36 -13.48 8.29
N ARG A 110 27.08 -13.31 9.58
CA ARG A 110 25.77 -13.61 10.20
C ARG A 110 24.62 -12.92 9.46
N GLN A 111 24.73 -11.62 9.17
CA GLN A 111 23.67 -10.87 8.51
C GLN A 111 23.41 -11.36 7.07
N ALA A 112 24.47 -11.74 6.35
CA ALA A 112 24.32 -12.20 4.97
C ALA A 112 23.63 -13.56 4.89
N VAL A 113 23.94 -14.45 5.84
CA VAL A 113 23.26 -15.75 5.98
C VAL A 113 21.78 -15.53 6.28
N LEU A 114 21.45 -14.69 7.27
CA LEU A 114 20.05 -14.41 7.63
C LEU A 114 19.25 -13.80 6.46
N LEU A 115 19.82 -12.83 5.74
CA LEU A 115 19.17 -12.24 4.57
C LEU A 115 19.01 -13.26 3.44
N SER A 116 20.01 -14.12 3.20
CA SER A 116 19.93 -15.16 2.18
C SER A 116 18.87 -16.20 2.50
N ASP A 117 18.77 -16.62 3.77
CA ASP A 117 17.75 -17.57 4.23
C ASP A 117 16.34 -16.95 4.13
N GLY A 118 16.19 -15.68 4.54
CA GLY A 118 14.94 -14.93 4.41
C GLY A 118 14.49 -14.78 2.96
N LEU A 119 15.40 -14.40 2.06
CA LEU A 119 15.12 -14.29 0.63
C LEU A 119 14.72 -15.64 0.03
N HIS A 120 15.39 -16.73 0.42
CA HIS A 120 15.03 -18.07 -0.04
C HIS A 120 13.64 -18.48 0.45
N ALA A 121 13.34 -18.27 1.74
CA ALA A 121 12.04 -18.57 2.32
C ALA A 121 10.92 -17.80 1.62
N TRP A 122 11.12 -16.49 1.41
CA TRP A 122 10.20 -15.63 0.65
C TRP A 122 9.98 -16.17 -0.76
N PHE A 123 11.04 -16.43 -1.53
CA PHE A 123 10.91 -16.92 -2.90
C PHE A 123 10.12 -18.23 -3.00
N GLN A 124 10.32 -19.15 -2.04
CA GLN A 124 9.56 -20.40 -1.97
C GLN A 124 8.09 -20.16 -1.62
N ALA A 125 7.79 -19.26 -0.68
CA ALA A 125 6.44 -18.91 -0.29
C ALA A 125 5.69 -18.23 -1.45
N SER A 126 6.27 -17.19 -2.06
CA SER A 126 5.65 -16.46 -3.17
C SER A 126 5.36 -17.34 -4.37
N ARG A 127 6.28 -18.25 -4.75
CA ARG A 127 6.02 -19.20 -5.85
C ARG A 127 4.90 -20.19 -5.56
N ARG A 128 4.79 -20.68 -4.32
CA ARG A 128 3.70 -21.60 -3.94
C ARG A 128 2.34 -20.92 -3.98
N ALA A 129 2.30 -19.66 -3.60
CA ALA A 129 1.08 -18.87 -3.56
C ALA A 129 0.73 -18.21 -4.92
N GLY A 130 1.60 -18.33 -5.95
CA GLY A 130 1.42 -17.61 -7.22
C GLY A 130 1.47 -16.08 -7.05
N ARG A 131 2.21 -15.62 -6.04
CA ARG A 131 2.33 -14.20 -5.64
C ARG A 131 3.64 -13.58 -6.11
N ASP A 132 4.26 -14.07 -7.19
CA ASP A 132 5.46 -13.46 -7.78
C ASP A 132 5.14 -12.29 -8.73
N ILE A 133 3.91 -11.78 -8.64
CA ILE A 133 3.41 -10.70 -9.49
C ILE A 133 3.88 -9.36 -8.91
N VAL A 134 4.75 -8.68 -9.67
CA VAL A 134 5.02 -7.26 -9.49
C VAL A 134 4.25 -6.51 -10.57
N ILE A 135 3.43 -5.54 -10.15
CA ILE A 135 2.70 -4.65 -11.07
C ILE A 135 3.39 -3.30 -10.98
N ASP A 136 4.04 -2.85 -12.04
CA ASP A 136 4.81 -1.62 -11.99
C ASP A 136 4.54 -0.67 -13.15
N ASP A 137 5.01 0.55 -12.95
CA ASP A 137 5.25 1.53 -13.99
C ASP A 137 6.58 2.26 -13.72
N ASP A 138 6.84 3.35 -14.45
CA ASP A 138 8.07 4.14 -14.34
C ASP A 138 8.30 4.79 -12.96
N THR A 139 7.30 4.82 -12.08
CA THR A 139 7.33 5.57 -10.82
C THR A 139 6.97 4.72 -9.61
N LEU A 140 5.94 3.89 -9.74
CA LEU A 140 5.42 3.04 -8.67
C LEU A 140 5.57 1.56 -9.03
N SER A 141 5.80 0.73 -8.02
CA SER A 141 5.59 -0.70 -8.10
C SER A 141 4.65 -1.17 -6.98
N LEU A 142 3.81 -2.13 -7.30
CA LEU A 142 2.97 -2.87 -6.37
C LEU A 142 3.61 -4.22 -6.17
N GLN A 143 3.98 -4.50 -4.93
CA GLN A 143 4.61 -5.75 -4.54
C GLN A 143 3.76 -6.42 -3.47
N PRO A 144 3.57 -7.74 -3.50
CA PRO A 144 2.84 -8.44 -2.45
C PRO A 144 3.35 -8.02 -1.06
N LEU A 145 2.43 -7.69 -0.16
CA LEU A 145 2.81 -7.41 1.21
C LEU A 145 3.23 -8.73 1.87
N GLU A 146 4.36 -8.74 2.56
CA GLU A 146 5.06 -9.95 3.00
C GLU A 146 5.73 -9.66 4.33
N HIS A 147 6.03 -10.68 5.13
CA HIS A 147 6.42 -10.49 6.54
C HIS A 147 7.59 -9.54 6.76
N HIS A 148 8.55 -9.51 5.83
CA HIS A 148 9.68 -8.61 5.96
C HIS A 148 9.22 -7.15 6.02
N HIS A 149 8.16 -6.74 5.32
CA HIS A 149 7.64 -5.37 5.23
C HIS A 149 7.09 -4.74 6.54
N VAL A 150 7.13 -5.43 7.68
CA VAL A 150 6.62 -4.91 8.96
C VAL A 150 7.22 -3.55 9.35
N ASP A 151 8.53 -3.36 9.19
CA ASP A 151 9.20 -2.10 9.53
C ASP A 151 8.75 -0.94 8.64
N ASP A 152 8.57 -1.20 7.34
CA ASP A 152 8.08 -0.23 6.36
C ASP A 152 6.64 0.22 6.67
N PHE A 153 5.81 -0.76 7.06
CA PHE A 153 4.43 -0.55 7.44
C PHE A 153 4.32 0.29 8.73
N ARG A 154 5.14 -0.02 9.75
CA ARG A 154 5.12 0.63 11.06
C ARG A 154 5.28 2.14 10.99
N TRP A 155 6.12 2.64 10.08
CA TRP A 155 6.33 4.09 9.91
C TRP A 155 5.05 4.85 9.59
N HIS A 156 4.15 4.25 8.81
CA HIS A 156 2.89 4.86 8.43
C HIS A 156 1.77 4.53 9.41
N TYR A 157 1.84 3.38 10.06
CA TYR A 157 0.84 2.93 11.03
C TYR A 157 0.85 3.75 12.32
N ALA A 158 1.97 4.42 12.64
CA ALA A 158 2.08 5.31 13.79
C ALA A 158 1.16 6.54 13.74
N ASP A 159 0.50 6.84 12.60
CA ASP A 159 -0.51 7.90 12.49
C ASP A 159 -1.90 7.36 12.87
N PRO A 160 -2.49 7.75 14.04
CA PRO A 160 -3.78 7.22 14.47
C PRO A 160 -4.92 7.51 13.48
N SER A 161 -4.80 8.58 12.68
CA SER A 161 -5.82 8.91 11.67
C SER A 161 -5.91 7.88 10.54
N MET A 162 -4.89 7.02 10.39
CA MET A 162 -4.91 5.90 9.46
C MET A 162 -5.83 4.77 9.94
N ILE A 163 -5.75 4.44 11.23
CA ILE A 163 -6.49 3.33 11.84
C ILE A 163 -7.99 3.55 11.66
N ASP A 164 -8.45 4.76 11.99
CA ASP A 164 -9.86 5.17 11.91
C ASP A 164 -10.44 5.07 10.49
N LEU A 165 -9.63 5.28 9.46
CA LEU A 165 -10.09 5.34 8.06
C LEU A 165 -9.91 4.04 7.29
N CYS A 166 -9.02 3.15 7.75
CA CYS A 166 -8.59 1.96 7.01
C CYS A 166 -9.12 0.65 7.60
N CYS A 167 -9.85 0.71 8.73
CA CYS A 167 -10.39 -0.46 9.43
C CYS A 167 -9.30 -1.51 9.72
N LEU A 168 -8.07 -1.07 10.00
CA LEU A 168 -6.95 -1.94 10.32
C LEU A 168 -7.03 -2.37 11.80
N PRO A 169 -6.57 -3.59 12.15
CA PRO A 169 -6.48 -4.02 13.55
C PRO A 169 -5.53 -3.15 14.36
N ASP A 170 -5.81 -2.93 15.64
CA ASP A 170 -4.84 -2.30 16.54
C ASP A 170 -3.68 -3.28 16.80
N PHE A 171 -2.55 -3.10 16.12
CA PHE A 171 -1.37 -3.95 16.28
C PHE A 171 -0.59 -3.50 17.53
N VAL A 172 -0.56 -4.34 18.56
CA VAL A 172 0.17 -4.06 19.80
C VAL A 172 1.67 -4.21 19.58
N ASP A 173 2.06 -5.22 18.79
CA ASP A 173 3.43 -5.50 18.40
C ASP A 173 3.52 -6.11 16.99
N ASP A 174 4.72 -6.56 16.62
CA ASP A 174 4.98 -7.13 15.30
C ASP A 174 4.36 -8.51 15.11
N ASP A 175 4.16 -9.26 16.20
CA ASP A 175 3.57 -10.60 16.13
C ASP A 175 2.08 -10.48 15.75
N ASP A 176 1.35 -9.52 16.31
CA ASP A 176 -0.03 -9.21 15.90
C ASP A 176 -0.14 -8.89 14.39
N TRP A 177 0.85 -8.15 13.85
CA TRP A 177 0.88 -7.81 12.43
C TRP A 177 1.20 -9.03 11.55
N HIS A 178 2.10 -9.91 12.01
CA HIS A 178 2.42 -11.15 11.31
C HIS A 178 1.23 -12.11 11.30
N ASP A 179 0.55 -12.27 12.43
CA ASP A 179 -0.65 -13.11 12.55
C ASP A 179 -1.76 -12.62 11.61
N TRP A 180 -2.02 -11.31 11.59
CA TRP A 180 -2.97 -10.71 10.66
C TRP A 180 -2.61 -10.95 9.19
N LEU A 181 -1.34 -10.84 8.83
CA LEU A 181 -0.89 -11.10 7.46
C LEU A 181 -1.03 -12.59 7.10
N ASP A 182 -0.72 -13.48 8.04
CA ASP A 182 -0.91 -14.92 7.87
C ASP A 182 -2.38 -15.29 7.68
N GLU A 183 -3.31 -14.66 8.41
CA GLU A 183 -4.75 -14.83 8.23
C GLU A 183 -5.18 -14.44 6.80
N ILE A 184 -4.78 -13.25 6.33
CA ILE A 184 -5.05 -12.80 4.94
C ILE A 184 -4.51 -13.81 3.92
N HIS A 185 -3.30 -14.31 4.14
CA HIS A 185 -2.68 -15.29 3.25
C HIS A 185 -3.38 -16.66 3.26
N GLN A 186 -3.92 -17.07 4.40
CA GLN A 186 -4.62 -18.34 4.56
C GLN A 186 -6.02 -18.32 3.92
N GLU A 187 -6.73 -17.18 3.98
CA GLU A 187 -8.03 -17.02 3.30
C GLU A 187 -7.88 -17.14 1.78
N GLY A 188 -6.82 -16.54 1.23
CA GLY A 188 -6.40 -16.72 -0.16
C GLY A 188 -7.32 -16.07 -1.21
N ASP A 189 -8.36 -15.36 -0.79
CA ASP A 189 -9.24 -14.58 -1.66
C ASP A 189 -8.87 -13.08 -1.70
N GLN A 190 -7.82 -12.68 -0.98
CA GLN A 190 -7.35 -11.30 -0.93
C GLN A 190 -5.96 -11.17 -1.55
N ALA A 191 -5.83 -10.25 -2.50
CA ALA A 191 -4.55 -9.77 -3.00
C ALA A 191 -4.20 -8.46 -2.27
N LEU A 192 -3.13 -8.47 -1.48
CA LEU A 192 -2.66 -7.33 -0.70
C LEU A 192 -1.26 -6.93 -1.17
N PHE A 193 -1.10 -5.68 -1.59
CA PHE A 193 0.17 -5.15 -2.10
C PHE A 193 0.62 -3.94 -1.30
N GLY A 194 1.92 -3.88 -1.02
CA GLY A 194 2.62 -2.66 -0.70
C GLY A 194 2.83 -1.80 -1.95
N ILE A 195 2.70 -0.49 -1.77
CA ILE A 195 2.93 0.53 -2.80
C ILE A 195 4.33 1.08 -2.59
N TRP A 196 5.19 0.92 -3.59
CA TRP A 196 6.59 1.32 -3.56
C TRP A 196 6.84 2.41 -4.59
N HIS A 197 7.43 3.52 -4.16
CA HIS A 197 7.89 4.56 -5.07
C HIS A 197 9.40 4.44 -5.29
N ARG A 198 9.83 4.46 -6.55
CA ARG A 198 11.23 4.25 -6.93
C ARG A 198 12.23 5.16 -6.19
N HIS A 199 11.80 6.36 -5.84
CA HIS A 199 12.63 7.34 -5.10
C HIS A 199 12.29 7.54 -3.63
N TRP A 200 11.13 7.07 -3.16
CA TRP A 200 10.63 7.41 -1.80
C TRP A 200 10.31 6.18 -0.95
N GLY A 201 10.41 4.97 -1.53
CA GLY A 201 10.22 3.71 -0.84
C GLY A 201 8.75 3.43 -0.61
N PHE A 202 8.46 2.70 0.46
CA PHE A 202 7.10 2.27 0.80
C PHE A 202 6.19 3.47 1.15
N MET A 203 5.04 3.53 0.47
CA MET A 203 4.07 4.61 0.59
C MET A 203 2.74 4.20 1.21
N GLY A 204 2.42 2.91 1.23
CA GLY A 204 1.18 2.38 1.78
C GLY A 204 0.76 1.08 1.13
N CYS A 205 -0.54 0.76 1.14
CA CYS A 205 -1.06 -0.47 0.57
C CYS A 205 -2.27 -0.25 -0.34
N VAL A 206 -2.42 -1.15 -1.31
CA VAL A 206 -3.65 -1.38 -2.07
C VAL A 206 -4.04 -2.85 -1.92
N SER A 207 -5.34 -3.13 -1.91
CA SER A 207 -5.84 -4.50 -1.80
C SER A 207 -7.13 -4.71 -2.56
N LEU A 208 -7.31 -5.95 -3.03
CA LEU A 208 -8.53 -6.46 -3.63
C LEU A 208 -8.94 -7.77 -2.96
N ILE A 209 -10.19 -7.85 -2.51
CA ILE A 209 -10.82 -9.11 -2.10
C ILE A 209 -11.67 -9.62 -3.26
N PHE A 210 -11.53 -10.89 -3.63
CA PHE A 210 -12.17 -11.51 -4.79
C PHE A 210 -13.33 -12.42 -4.41
N SER A 211 -14.32 -12.46 -5.30
CA SER A 211 -15.30 -13.55 -5.34
C SER A 211 -15.74 -13.74 -6.79
N GLY A 212 -15.17 -14.74 -7.46
CA GLY A 212 -15.36 -14.91 -8.90
C GLY A 212 -14.73 -13.75 -9.66
N ASP A 213 -15.50 -13.09 -10.52
CA ASP A 213 -15.06 -11.94 -11.31
C ASP A 213 -15.34 -10.58 -10.64
N LEU A 214 -15.75 -10.59 -9.37
CA LEU A 214 -16.04 -9.38 -8.58
C LEU A 214 -14.93 -9.09 -7.59
N GLY A 215 -14.56 -7.82 -7.48
CA GLY A 215 -13.57 -7.31 -6.52
C GLY A 215 -14.14 -6.31 -5.52
N LEU A 216 -13.57 -6.29 -4.31
CA LEU A 216 -13.74 -5.20 -3.35
C LEU A 216 -12.39 -4.57 -3.04
N PHE A 217 -12.27 -3.28 -3.36
CA PHE A 217 -11.05 -2.51 -3.32
C PHE A 217 -10.89 -1.71 -2.03
N TYR A 218 -9.67 -1.76 -1.49
CA TYR A 218 -9.21 -0.97 -0.37
C TYR A 218 -7.85 -0.36 -0.69
N TYR A 219 -7.59 0.82 -0.16
CA TYR A 219 -6.25 1.41 -0.23
C TYR A 219 -6.02 2.39 0.88
N TRP A 220 -4.75 2.63 1.16
CA TRP A 220 -4.33 3.68 2.05
C TRP A 220 -2.94 4.19 1.68
N ILE A 221 -2.69 5.46 1.99
CA ILE A 221 -1.42 6.13 1.72
C ILE A 221 -0.95 6.82 2.98
N GLY A 222 0.31 6.56 3.32
CA GLY A 222 1.04 7.20 4.40
C GLY A 222 0.93 8.72 4.35
N ARG A 223 0.83 9.36 5.52
CA ARG A 223 0.56 10.79 5.66
C ARG A 223 1.45 11.66 4.78
N ASP A 224 2.73 11.33 4.72
CA ASP A 224 3.76 12.09 4.00
C ASP A 224 3.59 12.07 2.47
N PHE A 225 2.76 11.16 1.95
CA PHE A 225 2.57 10.94 0.50
C PHE A 225 1.14 11.25 0.02
N ARG A 226 0.27 11.73 0.90
CA ARG A 226 -1.11 12.11 0.55
C ARG A 226 -1.13 13.38 -0.31
N GLY A 227 -2.14 13.52 -1.15
CA GLY A 227 -2.33 14.72 -2.00
C GLY A 227 -1.48 14.78 -3.26
N ALA A 228 -0.44 13.95 -3.39
CA ALA A 228 0.43 13.88 -4.58
C ALA A 228 -0.10 12.98 -5.71
N GLY A 229 -1.25 12.32 -5.52
CA GLY A 229 -1.86 11.45 -6.54
C GLY A 229 -1.35 10.01 -6.57
N HIS A 230 -0.47 9.61 -5.65
CA HIS A 230 0.06 8.23 -5.58
C HIS A 230 -1.02 7.18 -5.35
N GLY A 231 -1.97 7.42 -4.43
CA GLY A 231 -3.09 6.51 -4.17
C GLY A 231 -3.92 6.20 -5.43
N PRO A 232 -4.45 7.22 -6.13
CA PRO A 232 -5.14 7.02 -7.40
C PRO A 232 -4.33 6.27 -8.46
N ARG A 233 -3.03 6.55 -8.57
CA ARG A 233 -2.16 5.87 -9.54
C ARG A 233 -1.97 4.39 -9.19
N ALA A 234 -1.68 4.08 -7.92
CA ALA A 234 -1.57 2.70 -7.43
C ALA A 234 -2.88 1.91 -7.61
N ALA A 235 -4.01 2.55 -7.33
CA ALA A 235 -5.33 1.96 -7.56
C ALA A 235 -5.57 1.62 -9.04
N GLN A 236 -5.24 2.54 -9.95
CA GLN A 236 -5.35 2.29 -11.40
C GLN A 236 -4.50 1.12 -11.85
N LEU A 237 -3.24 1.03 -11.40
CA LEU A 237 -2.36 -0.09 -11.71
C LEU A 237 -2.97 -1.43 -11.29
N LEU A 238 -3.46 -1.52 -10.05
CA LEU A 238 -4.06 -2.75 -9.54
C LEU A 238 -5.37 -3.11 -10.25
N LEU A 239 -6.26 -2.14 -10.45
CA LEU A 239 -7.56 -2.37 -11.10
C LEU A 239 -7.41 -2.78 -12.56
N GLU A 240 -6.49 -2.16 -13.29
CA GLU A 240 -6.20 -2.53 -14.67
C GLU A 240 -5.62 -3.93 -14.76
N HIS A 241 -4.65 -4.27 -13.90
CA HIS A 241 -4.09 -5.62 -13.84
C HIS A 241 -5.16 -6.67 -13.49
N ALA A 242 -5.97 -6.41 -12.47
CA ALA A 242 -7.04 -7.31 -12.07
C ALA A 242 -8.06 -7.53 -13.20
N ARG A 243 -8.32 -6.49 -14.00
CA ARG A 243 -9.20 -6.57 -15.17
C ARG A 243 -8.58 -7.39 -16.31
N THR A 244 -7.34 -7.09 -16.71
CA THR A 244 -6.71 -7.70 -17.90
C THR A 244 -6.17 -9.09 -17.64
N GLU A 245 -5.54 -9.30 -16.48
CA GLU A 245 -4.84 -10.54 -16.17
C GLU A 245 -5.68 -11.49 -15.31
N TRP A 246 -6.52 -10.97 -14.42
CA TRP A 246 -7.36 -11.79 -13.52
C TRP A 246 -8.82 -11.90 -13.96
N GLY A 247 -9.21 -11.20 -15.03
CA GLY A 247 -10.56 -11.26 -15.59
C GLY A 247 -11.63 -10.64 -14.67
N MET A 248 -11.25 -9.73 -13.77
CA MET A 248 -12.19 -9.01 -12.92
C MET A 248 -13.14 -8.16 -13.77
N ARG A 249 -14.44 -8.45 -13.69
CA ARG A 249 -15.53 -7.78 -14.42
C ARG A 249 -15.97 -6.48 -13.76
N ALA A 250 -16.04 -6.46 -12.44
CA ALA A 250 -16.47 -5.28 -11.70
C ALA A 250 -15.77 -5.17 -10.35
N CYS A 251 -15.59 -3.93 -9.89
CA CYS A 251 -14.98 -3.66 -8.61
C CYS A 251 -15.82 -2.67 -7.80
N TYR A 252 -15.91 -2.90 -6.50
CA TYR A 252 -16.59 -2.05 -5.55
C TYR A 252 -15.58 -1.44 -4.58
N ALA A 253 -15.94 -0.33 -3.95
CA ALA A 253 -15.23 0.19 -2.79
C ALA A 253 -16.23 0.81 -1.82
N LYS A 254 -15.84 0.82 -0.54
CA LYS A 254 -16.58 1.50 0.51
C LYS A 254 -15.78 2.70 0.96
N VAL A 255 -16.48 3.77 1.31
CA VAL A 255 -15.84 4.99 1.78
C VAL A 255 -16.76 5.71 2.74
N TYR A 256 -16.24 6.12 3.88
CA TYR A 256 -17.00 6.96 4.81
C TYR A 256 -17.53 8.21 4.11
N ALA A 257 -18.79 8.58 4.38
CA ALA A 257 -19.44 9.73 3.76
C ALA A 257 -18.67 11.04 4.01
N HIS A 258 -17.99 11.14 5.16
CA HIS A 258 -17.17 12.29 5.51
C HIS A 258 -15.74 12.24 4.94
N ASN A 259 -15.30 11.10 4.37
CA ASN A 259 -13.97 10.95 3.76
C ASN A 259 -13.97 11.50 2.33
N HIS A 260 -14.21 12.80 2.20
CA HIS A 260 -14.22 13.51 0.93
C HIS A 260 -12.92 13.37 0.11
N PRO A 261 -11.71 13.32 0.71
CA PRO A 261 -10.49 13.04 -0.04
C PRO A 261 -10.54 11.71 -0.78
N SER A 262 -10.95 10.62 -0.12
CA SER A 262 -11.04 9.30 -0.75
C SER A 262 -12.15 9.25 -1.80
N LEU A 263 -13.32 9.86 -1.53
CA LEU A 263 -14.40 9.99 -2.52
C LEU A 263 -13.93 10.66 -3.82
N ARG A 264 -13.19 11.79 -3.70
CA ARG A 264 -12.64 12.48 -4.88
C ARG A 264 -11.58 11.64 -5.60
N ALA A 265 -10.75 10.92 -4.86
CA ALA A 265 -9.75 10.02 -5.42
C ALA A 265 -10.40 8.88 -6.22
N LEU A 266 -11.37 8.19 -5.62
CA LEU A 266 -12.16 7.12 -6.26
C LEU A 266 -12.87 7.62 -7.52
N ALA A 267 -13.51 8.79 -7.46
CA ALA A 267 -14.14 9.39 -8.63
C ALA A 267 -13.17 9.66 -9.79
N LYS A 268 -11.95 10.15 -9.49
CA LYS A 268 -10.90 10.36 -10.52
C LYS A 268 -10.43 9.08 -11.18
N ILE A 269 -10.45 7.96 -10.47
CA ILE A 269 -10.06 6.64 -10.97
C ILE A 269 -11.18 6.01 -11.83
N GLY A 270 -12.40 6.55 -11.74
CA GLY A 270 -13.55 6.10 -12.52
C GLY A 270 -14.66 5.49 -11.67
N PHE A 271 -14.51 5.44 -10.33
CA PHE A 271 -15.60 4.95 -9.49
C PHE A 271 -16.80 5.90 -9.52
N VAL A 272 -18.00 5.33 -9.58
CA VAL A 272 -19.27 6.05 -9.53
C VAL A 272 -20.08 5.60 -8.32
N HIS A 273 -20.80 6.54 -7.70
CA HIS A 273 -21.73 6.22 -6.62
C HIS A 273 -22.82 5.25 -7.10
N THR A 274 -23.12 4.26 -6.27
CA THR A 274 -24.26 3.34 -6.54
C THR A 274 -25.58 3.90 -6.03
N GLY A 275 -25.54 4.94 -5.18
CA GLY A 275 -26.70 5.46 -4.45
C GLY A 275 -27.10 4.60 -3.24
N ILE A 276 -26.39 3.50 -2.98
CA ILE A 276 -26.66 2.60 -1.85
C ILE A 276 -25.88 3.11 -0.63
N PRO A 277 -26.56 3.60 0.42
CA PRO A 277 -25.90 3.92 1.68
C PRO A 277 -25.60 2.63 2.44
N ILE A 278 -24.47 2.62 3.14
CA ILE A 278 -24.10 1.57 4.08
C ILE A 278 -24.21 2.17 5.48
N LEU A 279 -25.09 1.60 6.31
CA LEU A 279 -25.43 2.11 7.63
C LEU A 279 -25.18 1.02 8.66
N ARG A 280 -24.29 1.27 9.63
CA ARG A 280 -24.08 0.34 10.76
C ARG A 280 -24.46 1.04 12.07
N ALA A 281 -25.05 0.27 12.98
CA ALA A 281 -25.41 0.79 14.30
C ALA A 281 -24.14 1.27 15.03
N GLY A 282 -24.11 2.56 15.39
CA GLY A 282 -22.97 3.17 16.08
C GLY A 282 -21.77 3.54 15.20
N ALA A 283 -21.85 3.37 13.87
CA ALA A 283 -20.78 3.75 12.94
C ALA A 283 -21.17 4.97 12.10
N ALA A 284 -20.15 5.65 11.56
CA ALA A 284 -20.37 6.71 10.56
C ALA A 284 -20.96 6.11 9.27
N PRO A 285 -21.85 6.83 8.56
CA PRO A 285 -22.40 6.36 7.30
C PRO A 285 -21.30 6.24 6.24
N GLU A 286 -21.43 5.22 5.39
CA GLU A 286 -20.52 4.96 4.27
C GLU A 286 -21.29 4.97 2.93
N HIS A 287 -20.56 5.24 1.86
CA HIS A 287 -21.04 5.12 0.49
C HIS A 287 -20.44 3.89 -0.16
N LEU A 288 -21.28 3.17 -0.90
CA LEU A 288 -20.81 2.19 -1.86
C LEU A 288 -20.56 2.88 -3.21
N VAL A 289 -19.38 2.66 -3.77
CA VAL A 289 -19.02 3.11 -5.11
C VAL A 289 -18.60 1.91 -5.96
N ARG A 290 -18.72 2.02 -7.29
CA ARG A 290 -18.36 0.95 -8.24
C ARG A 290 -17.44 1.48 -9.34
N TRP A 291 -16.46 0.71 -9.78
CA TRP A 291 -15.59 1.01 -10.91
C TRP A 291 -16.09 0.29 -12.18
N PRO A 292 -16.16 0.97 -13.34
CA PRO A 292 -16.75 0.43 -14.59
C PRO A 292 -15.85 -0.67 -15.19
N GLU A 293 -16.30 -1.62 -16.02
CA GLU A 293 -17.35 -1.61 -17.05
C GLU A 293 -17.95 -3.03 -17.25
N ALA A 294 -19.17 -3.24 -16.75
CA ALA A 294 -20.08 -4.28 -17.23
C ALA A 294 -21.47 -3.64 -17.29
N ASP A 295 -22.23 -3.94 -18.33
CA ASP A 295 -23.47 -3.29 -18.77
C ASP A 295 -24.60 -3.23 -17.72
N GLY A 296 -24.41 -2.39 -16.70
CA GLY A 296 -25.49 -1.59 -16.14
C GLY A 296 -26.48 -2.25 -15.18
N VAL A 297 -26.22 -3.42 -14.61
CA VAL A 297 -27.09 -3.94 -13.53
C VAL A 297 -26.27 -4.36 -12.34
N PHE A 298 -26.46 -3.66 -11.22
CA PHE A 298 -26.15 -4.18 -9.91
C PHE A 298 -27.09 -5.36 -9.66
N ASP A 299 -26.58 -6.58 -9.87
CA ASP A 299 -27.36 -7.81 -9.95
C ASP A 299 -27.37 -8.58 -8.60
N GLU A 300 -28.08 -9.72 -8.56
CA GLU A 300 -28.16 -10.55 -7.36
C GLU A 300 -26.80 -11.15 -6.98
N GLU A 301 -25.88 -11.33 -7.93
CA GLU A 301 -24.53 -11.82 -7.70
C GLU A 301 -23.69 -10.76 -6.96
N ALA A 302 -23.69 -9.51 -7.44
CA ALA A 302 -23.03 -8.40 -6.75
C ALA A 302 -23.56 -8.18 -5.33
N TRP A 303 -24.88 -8.32 -5.14
CA TRP A 303 -25.46 -8.23 -3.80
C TRP A 303 -25.02 -9.39 -2.90
N SER A 304 -25.04 -10.62 -3.41
CA SER A 304 -24.62 -11.81 -2.65
C SER A 304 -23.14 -11.73 -2.28
N PHE A 305 -22.30 -11.22 -3.18
CA PHE A 305 -20.90 -10.93 -2.92
C PHE A 305 -20.72 -9.95 -1.77
N LEU A 306 -21.39 -8.79 -1.81
CA LEU A 306 -21.31 -7.83 -0.73
C LEU A 306 -21.82 -8.40 0.60
N GLN A 307 -22.92 -9.17 0.60
CA GLN A 307 -23.39 -9.84 1.81
C GLN A 307 -22.40 -10.88 2.35
N LYS A 308 -21.73 -11.63 1.47
CA LYS A 308 -20.67 -12.57 1.88
C LYS A 308 -19.51 -11.82 2.53
N ILE A 309 -19.03 -10.75 1.89
CA ILE A 309 -17.98 -9.93 2.48
C ILE A 309 -18.44 -9.33 3.80
N ASP A 310 -19.69 -8.87 3.92
CA ASP A 310 -20.22 -8.37 5.18
C ASP A 310 -20.12 -9.41 6.29
N ALA A 311 -20.55 -10.64 6.00
CA ALA A 311 -20.56 -11.71 6.99
C ALA A 311 -19.15 -12.06 7.47
N THR A 312 -18.15 -12.05 6.58
CA THR A 312 -16.77 -12.39 6.91
C THR A 312 -16.05 -11.23 7.59
N THR A 313 -16.19 -10.02 7.05
CA THR A 313 -15.40 -8.87 7.48
C THR A 313 -16.11 -8.04 8.56
N GLN A 314 -17.42 -8.21 8.74
CA GLN A 314 -18.31 -7.30 9.48
C GLN A 314 -18.29 -5.85 8.94
N VAL A 315 -17.82 -5.66 7.69
CA VAL A 315 -17.59 -4.34 7.08
C VAL A 315 -18.80 -3.82 6.30
N LEU A 316 -20.01 -4.34 6.43
CA LEU A 316 -21.14 -3.87 5.61
C LEU A 316 -22.43 -3.64 6.37
N SER A 317 -22.69 -4.34 7.50
CA SER A 317 -23.97 -4.42 8.21
C SER A 317 -25.10 -3.79 7.40
N LEU A 318 -25.48 -4.41 6.29
CA LEU A 318 -26.45 -3.83 5.35
C LEU A 318 -27.81 -3.79 6.03
N ALA A 319 -28.07 -2.75 6.83
CA ALA A 319 -29.36 -2.46 7.43
C ALA A 319 -30.32 -1.92 6.37
N ALA A 320 -30.51 -2.65 5.28
CA ALA A 320 -31.70 -2.50 4.49
C ALA A 320 -32.78 -3.32 5.18
N GLY A 321 -33.70 -2.66 5.87
CA GLY A 321 -34.98 -3.29 6.20
C GLY A 321 -35.57 -3.90 4.93
N ASN A 322 -36.26 -5.04 5.06
CA ASN A 322 -36.84 -5.79 3.94
C ASN A 322 -37.62 -4.91 2.92
N GLU A 323 -38.12 -3.74 3.32
CA GLU A 323 -38.79 -2.76 2.45
C GLU A 323 -37.86 -1.95 1.54
N ALA A 324 -36.68 -1.52 2.01
CA ALA A 324 -35.68 -0.85 1.16
C ALA A 324 -35.06 -1.83 0.16
N LEU A 325 -34.86 -3.08 0.60
CA LEU A 325 -34.47 -4.23 -0.23
C LEU A 325 -35.51 -4.55 -1.31
N SER A 326 -36.80 -4.54 -0.95
CA SER A 326 -37.91 -4.71 -1.89
C SER A 326 -37.90 -3.60 -2.95
N HIS A 327 -37.79 -2.33 -2.54
CA HIS A 327 -37.79 -1.21 -3.48
C HIS A 327 -36.55 -1.18 -4.38
N CYS A 328 -35.35 -1.45 -3.87
CA CYS A 328 -34.15 -1.60 -4.70
C CYS A 328 -34.31 -2.78 -5.67
N ARG A 329 -34.67 -3.99 -5.18
CA ARG A 329 -34.91 -5.16 -6.05
C ARG A 329 -35.98 -4.90 -7.12
N HIS A 330 -37.02 -4.13 -6.81
CA HIS A 330 -38.10 -3.81 -7.75
C HIS A 330 -37.68 -2.73 -8.77
N ALA A 331 -36.88 -1.75 -8.37
CA ALA A 331 -36.29 -0.76 -9.28
C ALA A 331 -35.26 -1.41 -10.23
N PHE A 332 -34.44 -2.34 -9.72
CA PHE A 332 -33.43 -3.08 -10.51
C PHE A 332 -34.06 -4.07 -11.50
N ARG A 333 -35.10 -4.84 -11.11
CA ARG A 333 -35.81 -5.75 -12.04
C ARG A 333 -36.51 -5.04 -13.21
N ARG A 334 -36.69 -3.72 -13.14
CA ARG A 334 -37.32 -2.91 -14.21
C ARG A 334 -36.31 -2.22 -15.14
N GLY A 335 -35.01 -2.42 -14.96
CA GLY A 335 -33.98 -1.79 -15.79
C GLY A 335 -33.99 -0.25 -15.70
N VAL A 336 -34.40 0.30 -14.55
CA VAL A 336 -34.46 1.76 -14.37
C VAL A 336 -33.05 2.29 -14.16
N VAL A 337 -32.54 3.01 -15.16
CA VAL A 337 -31.32 3.81 -15.04
C VAL A 337 -31.63 5.00 -14.13
N MET A 338 -30.99 5.06 -12.95
CA MET A 338 -31.09 6.23 -12.07
C MET A 338 -30.56 7.47 -12.80
N PRO A 339 -31.30 8.59 -12.86
CA PRO A 339 -30.79 9.82 -13.42
C PRO A 339 -29.63 10.34 -12.56
N ALA A 340 -28.58 10.85 -13.20
CA ALA A 340 -27.45 11.45 -12.52
C ALA A 340 -27.94 12.65 -11.67
N GLY A 341 -28.00 12.48 -10.35
CA GLY A 341 -28.31 13.55 -9.40
C GLY A 341 -29.61 13.42 -8.60
N GLY A 342 -30.42 12.38 -8.79
CA GLY A 342 -31.59 12.12 -7.93
C GLY A 342 -31.21 11.37 -6.65
N SER A 343 -31.63 11.85 -5.47
CA SER A 343 -31.42 11.11 -4.23
C SER A 343 -32.51 10.03 -4.06
N LEU A 344 -32.16 8.91 -3.43
CA LEU A 344 -33.13 7.85 -3.09
C LEU A 344 -34.25 8.37 -2.15
N SER A 345 -34.00 9.44 -1.40
CA SER A 345 -34.98 10.02 -0.47
C SER A 345 -36.11 10.76 -1.19
N GLU A 346 -35.82 11.43 -2.31
CA GLU A 346 -36.84 12.10 -3.13
C GLU A 346 -37.75 11.11 -3.85
N MET A 347 -37.22 9.94 -4.22
CA MET A 347 -37.99 8.92 -4.94
C MET A 347 -38.86 8.04 -4.02
N LEU A 348 -38.47 7.90 -2.75
CA LEU A 348 -39.18 7.08 -1.78
C LEU A 348 -40.21 7.85 -0.94
N GLY A 349 -40.27 9.18 -1.04
CA GLY A 349 -41.24 10.00 -0.30
C GLY A 349 -41.12 9.86 1.23
N VAL A 350 -39.93 9.54 1.73
CA VAL A 350 -39.67 9.38 3.17
C VAL A 350 -39.21 10.72 3.73
N ASP A 351 -40.11 11.42 4.42
CA ASP A 351 -39.77 12.58 5.24
C ASP A 351 -38.93 12.12 6.45
N CYS A 352 -37.62 12.33 6.39
CA CYS A 352 -36.73 12.19 7.55
C CYS A 352 -36.93 13.39 8.49
N HIS A 353 -37.96 13.37 9.32
CA HIS A 353 -37.98 14.19 10.52
C HIS A 353 -37.08 13.56 11.59
N VAL A 354 -35.91 14.16 11.78
CA VAL A 354 -35.03 13.90 12.92
C VAL A 354 -35.62 14.60 14.15
N GLN A 355 -35.96 13.82 15.19
CA GLN A 355 -36.09 14.29 16.57
C GLN A 355 -34.79 14.01 17.33
#